data_AF-A0A0X7A761-F1
#
_entry.id   AF-A0A0X7A761-F1
#
_cell.length_a   1.000
_cell.length_b   1.000
_cell.length_c   1.000
_cell.angle_alpha   90.00
_cell.angle_beta   90.00
_cell.angle_gamma   90.00
#
_symmetry.space_group_name_H-M   'P 1'
#
loop_
_entity.id
_entity.type
_entity.pdbx_description
1 polymer ?
#
loop_
_entity_poly.entity_id
_entity_poly.type
_entity_poly.pdbx_seq_one_letter_code
_entity_poly.pdbx_strand_id
1 'polypeptide(L)'
;MMEWFMAGHLIALGWVLLLPSQTFNQPAFAGFNEIVPSENALGWIMSIAGCLRVGGLAINGARKAVTPQIRQFSAAAGCLIWSGMAYAFASSGVISTWIAIYPIFAVAELVNIHRAAHDQGEVHNGKTG
;
A
#
# COMPACT_ATOMS: atom_id res chain seq x y z
N MET A 1 0.33 -14.78 0.48
CA MET A 1 -1.06 -14.41 0.18
C MET A 1 -1.36 -12.95 0.52
N MET A 2 -1.20 -12.50 1.78
CA MET A 2 -1.52 -11.12 2.17
C MET A 2 -0.80 -10.03 1.35
N GLU A 3 0.51 -10.17 1.08
CA GLU A 3 1.26 -9.19 0.28
C GLU A 3 0.72 -9.03 -1.15
N TRP A 4 0.26 -10.13 -1.76
CA TRP A 4 -0.37 -10.11 -3.10
C TRP A 4 -1.73 -9.42 -3.05
N PHE A 5 -2.52 -9.70 -2.01
CA PHE A 5 -3.80 -9.04 -1.78
C PHE A 5 -3.63 -7.53 -1.62
N MET A 6 -2.64 -7.10 -0.83
CA MET A 6 -2.34 -5.67 -0.63
C MET A 6 -1.87 -4.99 -1.92
N ALA A 7 -1.01 -5.65 -2.69
CA ALA A 7 -0.59 -5.14 -3.99
C ALA A 7 -1.77 -4.98 -4.95
N GLY A 8 -2.68 -5.95 -5.00
CA GLY A 8 -3.90 -5.88 -5.79
C GLY A 8 -4.81 -4.72 -5.38
N HIS A 9 -4.96 -4.46 -4.08
CA HIS A 9 -5.77 -3.33 -3.58
C HIS A 9 -5.15 -1.97 -3.91
N LEU A 10 -3.82 -1.85 -3.88
CA LEU A 10 -3.14 -0.63 -4.33
C LEU A 10 -3.44 -0.35 -5.81
N ILE A 11 -3.36 -1.38 -6.66
CA ILE A 11 -3.68 -1.25 -8.09
C ILE A 11 -5.16 -0.90 -8.28
N ALA A 12 -6.07 -1.64 -7.64
CA ALA A 12 -7.50 -1.47 -7.82
C ALA A 12 -7.97 -0.09 -7.37
N LEU A 13 -7.58 0.35 -6.17
CA LEU A 13 -7.97 1.68 -5.68
C LEU A 13 -7.25 2.80 -6.46
N GLY A 14 -5.98 2.59 -6.82
CA GLY A 14 -5.26 3.52 -7.69
C GLY A 14 -5.97 3.72 -9.03
N TRP A 15 -6.46 2.64 -9.64
CA TRP A 15 -7.24 2.70 -10.87
C TRP A 15 -8.58 3.39 -10.68
N VAL A 16 -9.28 3.14 -9.56
CA VAL A 16 -10.54 3.83 -9.24
C VAL A 16 -10.34 5.35 -9.16
N LEU A 17 -9.24 5.84 -8.58
CA LEU A 17 -8.91 7.26 -8.52
C LEU A 17 -8.53 7.87 -9.89
N LEU A 18 -8.25 7.03 -10.90
CA LEU A 18 -7.98 7.48 -12.27
C LEU A 18 -9.23 7.45 -13.16
N LEU A 19 -10.36 6.92 -12.66
CA LEU A 19 -11.63 7.01 -13.36
C LEU A 19 -12.07 8.50 -13.43
N PRO A 20 -12.92 8.87 -14.40
CA PRO A 20 -13.36 10.25 -14.57
C PRO A 20 -14.31 10.69 -13.45
N SER A 21 -13.75 10.94 -12.27
CA SER A 21 -14.36 11.59 -11.12
C SER A 21 -13.44 12.68 -10.60
N GLN A 22 -14.02 13.74 -10.06
CA GLN A 22 -13.29 14.81 -9.37
C GLN A 22 -13.70 14.81 -7.91
N THR A 23 -13.53 13.67 -7.24
CA THR A 23 -13.94 13.49 -5.85
C THR A 23 -13.26 14.49 -4.94
N PHE A 24 -11.97 14.75 -5.15
CA PHE A 24 -11.18 15.67 -4.33
C PHE A 24 -11.55 17.15 -4.53
N ASN A 25 -12.34 17.48 -5.55
CA ASN A 25 -12.89 18.83 -5.73
C ASN A 25 -14.12 19.08 -4.86
N GLN A 26 -14.67 18.05 -4.23
CA GLN A 26 -15.78 18.20 -3.29
C GLN A 26 -15.26 18.75 -1.96
N PRO A 27 -15.97 19.70 -1.30
CA PRO A 27 -15.51 20.33 -0.06
C PRO A 27 -15.14 19.34 1.04
N ALA A 28 -15.84 18.21 1.13
CA ALA A 28 -15.57 17.18 2.12
C ALA A 28 -14.19 16.52 1.93
N PHE A 29 -13.74 16.33 0.69
CA PHE A 29 -12.50 15.64 0.37
C PHE A 29 -11.36 16.58 -0.02
N ALA A 30 -11.56 17.90 0.04
CA ALA A 30 -10.56 18.89 -0.32
C ALA A 30 -9.24 18.74 0.47
N GLY A 31 -9.31 18.24 1.71
CA GLY A 31 -8.14 17.96 2.56
C GLY A 31 -7.19 16.91 1.98
N PHE A 32 -7.63 16.06 1.05
CA PHE A 32 -6.72 15.16 0.32
C PHE A 32 -5.67 15.96 -0.47
N ASN A 33 -6.02 17.13 -1.00
CA ASN A 33 -5.10 17.96 -1.78
C ASN A 33 -4.01 18.62 -0.92
N GLU A 34 -4.12 18.58 0.41
CA GLU A 34 -3.06 19.03 1.32
C GLU A 34 -1.94 17.98 1.47
N ILE A 35 -2.26 16.71 1.15
CA ILE A 35 -1.35 15.57 1.31
C ILE A 35 -0.77 15.13 -0.04
N VAL A 36 -1.60 15.16 -1.09
CA VAL A 36 -1.22 14.77 -2.44
C VAL A 36 -1.59 15.86 -3.45
N PRO A 37 -0.82 16.05 -4.55
CA PRO A 37 -1.09 17.15 -5.47
C PRO A 37 -2.45 17.09 -6.19
N SER A 38 -2.99 15.88 -6.39
CA SER A 38 -4.30 15.66 -7.01
C SER A 38 -4.77 14.21 -6.87
N GLU A 39 -6.06 13.96 -7.11
CA GLU A 39 -6.66 12.62 -7.20
C GLU A 39 -5.92 11.74 -8.23
N ASN A 40 -5.65 12.29 -9.41
CA ASN A 40 -4.88 11.61 -10.46
C ASN A 40 -3.45 11.27 -10.03
N ALA A 41 -2.78 12.17 -9.32
CA ALA A 41 -1.42 11.91 -8.83
C ALA A 41 -1.42 10.73 -7.85
N LEU A 42 -2.36 10.72 -6.89
CA LEU A 42 -2.50 9.60 -5.96
C LEU A 42 -2.87 8.30 -6.68
N GLY A 43 -3.79 8.35 -7.65
CA GLY A 43 -4.17 7.20 -8.46
C GLY A 43 -2.99 6.56 -9.18
N TRP A 44 -2.12 7.38 -9.80
CA TRP A 44 -0.89 6.91 -10.43
C TRP A 44 0.12 6.37 -9.42
N ILE A 45 0.33 7.06 -8.28
CA ILE A 45 1.24 6.60 -7.22
C ILE A 45 0.84 5.21 -6.75
N MET A 46 -0.44 5.01 -6.42
CA MET A 46 -0.96 3.73 -5.92
C MET A 46 -0.87 2.63 -6.98
N SER A 47 -1.24 2.94 -8.23
CA SER A 47 -1.19 1.98 -9.34
C SER A 47 0.23 1.52 -9.64
N ILE A 48 1.17 2.47 -9.77
CA ILE A 48 2.59 2.17 -10.03
C ILE A 48 3.20 1.42 -8.85
N ALA A 49 2.96 1.86 -7.61
CA ALA A 49 3.47 1.18 -6.43
C ALA A 49 2.96 -0.26 -6.32
N GLY A 50 1.67 -0.49 -6.61
CA GLY A 50 1.07 -1.81 -6.65
C GLY A 50 1.70 -2.70 -7.73
N CYS A 51 1.89 -2.18 -8.96
CA CYS A 51 2.54 -2.91 -10.05
C CYS A 51 4.00 -3.26 -9.74
N LEU A 52 4.78 -2.31 -9.21
CA LEU A 52 6.15 -2.54 -8.77
C LEU A 52 6.21 -3.63 -7.68
N ARG A 53 5.25 -3.63 -6.75
CA ARG A 53 5.17 -4.64 -5.71
C ARG A 53 4.83 -6.02 -6.27
N VAL A 54 3.89 -6.13 -7.22
CA VAL A 54 3.61 -7.38 -7.94
C VAL A 54 4.87 -7.91 -8.61
N GLY A 55 5.63 -7.05 -9.31
CA GLY A 55 6.91 -7.42 -9.91
C GLY A 55 7.93 -7.92 -8.88
N GLY A 56 8.07 -7.19 -7.76
CA GLY A 56 8.94 -7.59 -6.65
C GLY A 56 8.57 -8.94 -6.04
N LEU A 57 7.27 -9.22 -5.86
CA LEU A 57 6.77 -10.50 -5.36
C LEU A 57 6.97 -11.64 -6.35
N ALA A 58 6.78 -11.40 -7.65
CA ALA A 58 7.05 -12.39 -8.69
C ALA A 58 8.54 -12.79 -8.73
N ILE A 59 9.44 -11.80 -8.63
CA ILE A 59 10.89 -12.05 -8.55
C ILE A 59 11.25 -12.78 -7.26
N ASN A 60 10.63 -12.43 -6.12
CA ASN A 60 10.84 -13.15 -4.86
C ASN A 60 10.45 -14.63 -4.95
N GLY A 61 9.32 -14.93 -5.60
CA GLY A 61 8.89 -16.31 -5.85
C GLY A 61 9.94 -17.13 -6.63
N ALA A 62 10.67 -16.48 -7.55
CA ALA A 62 11.74 -17.09 -8.33
C ALA A 62 13.13 -17.08 -7.64
N ARG A 63 13.41 -16.10 -6.76
CA ARG A 63 14.70 -15.93 -6.07
C ARG A 63 14.50 -15.56 -4.59
N LYS A 64 14.25 -16.57 -3.76
CA LYS A 64 13.95 -16.42 -2.32
C LYS A 64 15.05 -15.74 -1.50
N ALA A 65 16.32 -15.90 -1.87
CA ALA A 65 17.47 -15.43 -1.09
C ALA A 65 17.81 -13.93 -1.25
N VAL A 66 17.31 -13.24 -2.29
CA VAL A 66 17.79 -11.89 -2.67
C VAL A 66 16.76 -10.77 -2.35
N THR A 67 15.55 -11.14 -1.94
CA THR A 67 14.37 -10.27 -2.03
C THR A 67 13.62 -9.91 -0.72
N PRO A 68 14.04 -10.29 0.52
CA PRO A 68 13.36 -9.84 1.73
C PRO A 68 13.30 -8.31 1.90
N GLN A 69 14.37 -7.59 1.55
CA GLN A 69 14.42 -6.13 1.68
C GLN A 69 13.42 -5.43 0.76
N ILE A 70 13.30 -5.87 -0.50
CA ILE A 70 12.33 -5.30 -1.46
C ILE A 70 10.90 -5.46 -0.92
N ARG A 71 10.60 -6.64 -0.35
CA ARG A 71 9.31 -6.89 0.28
C ARG A 71 9.06 -5.97 1.47
N GLN A 72 10.06 -5.79 2.33
CA GLN A 72 9.96 -4.90 3.49
C GLN A 72 9.74 -3.43 3.08
N PHE A 73 10.53 -2.90 2.13
CA PHE A 73 10.35 -1.53 1.63
C PHE A 73 9.00 -1.33 0.94
N SER A 74 8.56 -2.29 0.13
CA SER A 74 7.25 -2.20 -0.54
C SER A 74 6.07 -2.24 0.45
N ALA A 75 6.18 -3.04 1.52
CA ALA A 75 5.20 -3.07 2.60
C ALA A 75 5.21 -1.78 3.42
N ALA A 76 6.38 -1.20 3.69
CA ALA A 76 6.49 0.11 4.35
C ALA A 76 5.84 1.24 3.53
N ALA A 77 6.09 1.28 2.22
CA ALA A 77 5.42 2.23 1.33
C ALA A 77 3.89 2.04 1.33
N GLY A 78 3.42 0.79 1.26
CA GLY A 78 2.00 0.47 1.39
C GLY A 78 1.41 0.94 2.72
N CYS A 79 2.12 0.72 3.82
CA CYS A 79 1.70 1.15 5.16
C CYS A 79 1.49 2.66 5.23
N LEU A 80 2.41 3.45 4.65
CA LEU A 80 2.31 4.91 4.60
C LEU A 80 1.11 5.35 3.76
N ILE A 81 0.90 4.72 2.59
CA ILE A 81 -0.24 5.02 1.72
C ILE A 81 -1.56 4.75 2.46
N TRP A 82 -1.74 3.57 3.04
CA TRP A 82 -2.99 3.23 3.73
C TRP A 82 -3.23 4.06 4.99
N SER A 83 -2.17 4.42 5.71
CA SER A 83 -2.26 5.35 6.84
C SER A 83 -2.66 6.76 6.38
N GLY A 84 -2.08 7.24 5.29
CA GLY A 84 -2.44 8.52 4.67
C GLY A 84 -3.89 8.54 4.20
N MET A 85 -4.37 7.45 3.59
CA MET A 85 -5.78 7.28 3.22
C MET A 85 -6.69 7.33 4.44
N ALA A 86 -6.37 6.60 5.51
CA ALA A 86 -7.15 6.61 6.74
C ALA A 86 -7.18 8.02 7.37
N TYR A 87 -6.03 8.70 7.41
CA TYR A 87 -5.93 10.07 7.94
C TYR A 87 -6.76 11.07 7.12
N ALA A 88 -6.62 11.06 5.79
CA ALA A 88 -7.34 11.98 4.90
C ALA A 88 -8.86 11.80 4.96
N PHE A 89 -9.33 10.55 5.07
CA PHE A 89 -10.75 10.29 5.32
C PHE A 89 -11.18 10.68 6.73
N ALA A 90 -10.36 10.43 7.75
CA ALA A 90 -10.68 10.88 9.12
C ALA A 90 -10.81 12.41 9.20
N SER A 91 -9.91 13.15 8.55
CA SER A 91 -9.94 14.61 8.52
C SER A 91 -11.09 15.19 7.68
N SER A 92 -11.64 14.41 6.74
CA SER A 92 -12.81 14.82 5.93
C SER A 92 -14.11 14.93 6.75
N GLY A 93 -14.17 14.31 7.93
CA GLY A 93 -15.41 14.20 8.72
C GLY A 93 -16.49 13.28 8.12
N VAL A 94 -16.23 12.66 6.96
CA VAL A 94 -17.16 11.73 6.32
C VAL A 94 -17.02 10.35 6.93
N ILE A 95 -18.07 9.83 7.58
CA ILE A 95 -18.09 8.45 8.07
C ILE A 95 -18.55 7.53 6.94
N SER A 96 -17.71 6.57 6.56
CA SER A 96 -18.05 5.52 5.59
C SER A 96 -17.26 4.24 5.87
N THR A 97 -17.21 3.32 4.90
CA THR A 97 -16.51 2.03 5.02
C THR A 97 -15.00 2.16 5.23
N TRP A 98 -14.41 3.33 4.95
CA TRP A 98 -12.97 3.56 5.10
C TRP A 98 -12.45 3.21 6.51
N ILE A 99 -13.26 3.44 7.56
CA ILE A 99 -12.88 3.21 8.96
C ILE A 99 -12.61 1.73 9.25
N ALA A 100 -13.32 0.84 8.55
CA ALA A 100 -13.17 -0.60 8.68
C ALA A 100 -12.12 -1.18 7.72
N ILE A 101 -11.64 -0.40 6.74
CA ILE A 101 -10.80 -0.89 5.65
C ILE A 101 -9.37 -0.34 5.79
N TYR A 102 -9.18 0.96 5.65
CA TYR A 102 -7.83 1.54 5.50
C TYR A 102 -6.95 1.43 6.76
N PRO A 103 -7.47 1.61 7.99
CA PRO A 103 -6.68 1.33 9.19
C PRO A 103 -6.22 -0.13 9.28
N ILE A 104 -7.11 -1.07 8.94
CA ILE A 104 -6.78 -2.50 8.94
C ILE A 104 -5.74 -2.82 7.87
N PHE A 105 -5.84 -2.19 6.70
CA PHE A 105 -4.84 -2.32 5.64
C PHE A 105 -3.47 -1.80 6.07
N ALA A 106 -3.39 -0.68 6.77
CA ALA A 106 -2.13 -0.20 7.35
C ALA A 106 -1.54 -1.22 8.35
N VAL A 107 -2.37 -1.81 9.22
CA VAL A 107 -1.93 -2.88 10.13
C VAL A 107 -1.47 -4.13 9.38
N ALA A 108 -2.19 -4.54 8.33
CA ALA A 108 -1.79 -5.67 7.48
C ALA A 108 -0.42 -5.44 6.84
N GLU A 109 -0.08 -4.20 6.49
CA GLU A 109 1.26 -3.86 6.00
C GLU A 109 2.33 -3.95 7.09
N LEU A 110 2.04 -3.52 8.33
CA LEU A 110 2.97 -3.74 9.46
C LEU A 110 3.25 -5.23 9.67
N VAL A 111 2.23 -6.08 9.54
CA VAL A 111 2.40 -7.55 9.60
C VAL A 111 3.28 -8.04 8.44
N ASN A 112 3.10 -7.51 7.23
CA ASN A 112 3.95 -7.86 6.08
C ASN A 112 5.42 -7.41 6.29
N ILE A 113 5.65 -6.22 6.86
CA ILE A 113 6.98 -5.73 7.22
C ILE A 113 7.64 -6.68 8.23
N HIS A 114 6.92 -7.03 9.30
CA HIS A 114 7.43 -7.94 10.32
C HIS A 114 7.81 -9.31 9.73
N ARG A 115 6.94 -9.88 8.89
CA ARG A 115 7.21 -11.16 8.21
C ARG A 115 8.41 -11.06 7.28
N ALA A 116 8.51 -10.02 6.48
CA ALA A 116 9.66 -9.82 5.58
C ALA A 116 10.98 -9.66 6.35
N ALA A 117 10.97 -8.94 7.48
CA ALA A 117 12.13 -8.77 8.35
C ALA A 117 12.54 -10.10 9.03
N HIS A 118 11.56 -10.90 9.46
CA HIS A 118 11.82 -12.23 10.00
C HIS A 118 12.45 -13.15 8.95
N ASP A 119 11.88 -13.20 7.74
CA ASP A 119 12.42 -13.97 6.61
C ASP A 119 13.87 -13.54 6.29
N GLN A 120 14.18 -12.24 6.35
CA GLN A 120 15.54 -11.74 6.18
C GLN A 120 16.50 -12.27 7.25
N GLY A 121 16.05 -12.31 8.51
CA GLY A 121 16.83 -12.85 9.63
C GLY A 121 17.13 -14.33 9.46
N GLU A 122 16.20 -15.12 8.93
CA GLU A 122 16.42 -16.55 8.67
C GLU A 122 17.44 -16.79 7.56
N VAL A 123 17.37 -16.01 6.47
CA VAL A 123 18.34 -16.06 5.37
C VAL A 123 19.73 -15.67 5.87
N HIS A 124 19.85 -14.62 6.67
CA HIS A 124 21.14 -14.18 7.23
C HIS A 124 21.77 -15.22 8.16
N ASN A 125 20.94 -15.90 8.96
CA ASN A 125 21.40 -16.92 9.91
C ASN A 125 21.60 -18.32 9.28
N GLY A 126 21.49 -18.45 7.95
CA GLY A 126 21.72 -19.71 7.23
C GLY A 126 20.72 -20.82 7.58
N LYS A 127 19.53 -20.48 8.10
CA LYS A 127 18.52 -21.46 8.52
C LYS A 127 17.63 -21.96 7.39
N THR A 128 17.71 -21.34 6.21
CA THR A 128 16.98 -21.73 5.00
C THR A 128 17.95 -22.36 3.99
N GLY A 129 17.98 -23.70 3.96
CA GLY A 129 18.53 -24.52 2.88
C GLY A 129 17.43 -25.04 1.98
#